data_AF-A0A2V6FRJ4-F1
#
_entry.id   AF-A0A2V6FRJ4-F1
#
_cell.length_a   1.000
_cell.length_b   1.000
_cell.length_c   1.000
_cell.angle_alpha   90.00
_cell.angle_beta   90.00
_cell.angle_gamma   90.00
#
_symmetry.space_group_name_H-M   'P 1'
#
loop_
_entity.id
_entity.type
_entity.pdbx_description
1 polymer ?
#
loop_
_entity_poly.entity_id
_entity_poly.type
_entity_poly.pdbx_seq_one_letter_code
_entity_poly.pdbx_strand_id
1 'polypeptide(L)'
;FLHNNMLGKFTGDPSVAGRMDAFNDAVEKLLWPEKRLNKDSIWRTQNECSFHLRKEFVPKPFDELAGPDGYITIGRIPKGTPINLVANLQPDFQHAGAFLKAAGKLMKINAGNLSPEAAEAELRKLVPDLIAMNKCPDFIEDKGHYFGTDLSDNDKRALIEYLKTF
;
A
#
# COMPACT_ATOMS: atom_id res chain seq x y z
N PHE A 1 -16.66 -3.24 3.10
CA PHE A 1 -16.87 -1.97 3.81
C PHE A 1 -15.56 -1.21 3.74
N LEU A 2 -15.56 -0.04 3.09
CA LEU A 2 -14.37 0.79 2.78
C LEU A 2 -13.19 0.05 2.09
N HIS A 3 -12.11 0.77 1.74
CA HIS A 3 -11.08 0.29 0.82
C HIS A 3 -10.44 -1.00 1.35
N ASN A 4 -10.17 -1.95 0.43
CA ASN A 4 -9.42 -3.18 0.72
C ASN A 4 -9.96 -4.05 1.88
N ASN A 5 -11.23 -3.92 2.25
CA ASN A 5 -11.84 -4.60 3.41
C ASN A 5 -11.07 -4.35 4.73
N MET A 6 -10.49 -3.16 4.89
CA MET A 6 -9.71 -2.83 6.08
C MET A 6 -10.55 -2.59 7.34
N LEU A 7 -11.84 -2.30 7.18
CA LEU A 7 -12.80 -2.24 8.28
C LEU A 7 -13.59 -3.53 8.35
N GLY A 8 -13.53 -4.18 9.51
CA GLY A 8 -14.23 -5.43 9.77
C GLY A 8 -13.28 -6.61 9.93
N LYS A 9 -13.54 -7.42 10.94
CA LYS A 9 -12.85 -8.67 11.20
C LYS A 9 -13.25 -9.67 10.11
N PHE A 10 -12.25 -10.28 9.48
CA PHE A 10 -12.50 -11.45 8.65
C PHE A 10 -12.80 -12.66 9.54
N THR A 11 -14.06 -13.05 9.62
CA THR A 11 -14.50 -14.15 10.50
C THR A 11 -14.41 -15.51 9.83
N GLY A 12 -14.50 -15.58 8.49
CA GLY A 12 -14.58 -16.83 7.74
C GLY A 12 -15.85 -17.66 8.02
N ASP A 13 -16.75 -17.16 8.87
CA ASP A 13 -17.99 -17.81 9.27
C ASP A 13 -19.18 -17.19 8.52
N PRO A 14 -19.84 -17.95 7.62
CA PRO A 14 -20.98 -17.45 6.86
C PRO A 14 -22.27 -17.38 7.69
N SER A 15 -22.29 -17.83 8.95
CA SER A 15 -23.47 -17.81 9.80
C SER A 15 -23.98 -16.38 10.08
N VAL A 16 -25.20 -16.27 10.61
CA VAL A 16 -25.72 -14.98 11.10
C VAL A 16 -24.79 -14.39 12.16
N ALA A 17 -24.31 -15.22 13.09
CA ALA A 17 -23.40 -14.77 14.15
C ALA A 17 -22.07 -14.24 13.57
N GLY A 18 -21.48 -14.96 12.61
CA GLY A 18 -20.25 -14.55 11.93
C GLY A 18 -20.38 -13.23 11.16
N ARG A 19 -21.52 -13.02 10.48
CA ARG A 19 -21.81 -11.75 9.79
C ARG A 19 -22.05 -10.61 10.79
N MET A 20 -22.73 -10.87 11.90
CA MET A 20 -22.96 -9.87 12.95
C MET A 20 -21.66 -9.46 13.66
N ASP A 21 -20.74 -10.40 13.91
CA ASP A 21 -19.40 -10.12 14.45
C ASP A 21 -18.60 -9.22 13.49
N ALA A 22 -18.55 -9.58 12.20
CA ALA A 22 -17.89 -8.78 11.17
C ALA A 22 -18.50 -7.38 11.03
N PHE A 23 -19.84 -7.28 11.05
CA PHE A 23 -20.56 -6.00 10.99
C PHE A 23 -20.25 -5.13 12.19
N ASN A 24 -20.39 -5.65 13.41
CA ASN A 24 -20.15 -4.90 14.65
C ASN A 24 -18.73 -4.33 14.69
N ASP A 25 -17.72 -5.14 14.35
CA ASP A 25 -16.33 -4.69 14.29
C ASP A 25 -16.13 -3.61 13.20
N ALA A 26 -16.72 -3.79 12.02
CA ALA A 26 -16.60 -2.83 10.92
C ALA A 26 -17.24 -1.47 11.26
N VAL A 27 -18.49 -1.48 11.74
CA VAL A 27 -19.24 -0.25 12.04
C VAL A 27 -18.66 0.49 13.25
N GLU A 28 -18.12 -0.24 14.23
CA GLU A 28 -17.41 0.38 15.35
C GLU A 28 -16.14 1.08 14.87
N LYS A 29 -15.31 0.44 14.04
CA LYS A 29 -14.12 1.09 13.46
C LYS A 29 -14.46 2.22 12.50
N LEU A 30 -15.65 2.18 11.88
CA LEU A 30 -16.15 3.26 11.02
C LEU A 30 -16.39 4.54 11.84
N LEU A 31 -17.12 4.41 12.96
CA LEU A 31 -17.57 5.53 13.82
C LEU A 31 -16.52 5.98 14.86
N TRP A 32 -15.54 5.13 15.19
CA TRP A 32 -14.40 5.43 16.07
C TRP A 32 -13.08 5.19 15.33
N PRO A 33 -12.58 6.17 14.55
CA PRO A 33 -11.34 6.03 13.77
C PRO A 33 -10.11 5.65 14.58
N GLU A 34 -10.06 5.99 15.86
CA GLU A 34 -9.01 5.61 16.80
C GLU A 34 -8.94 4.10 17.07
N LYS A 35 -10.02 3.35 16.78
CA LYS A 35 -10.05 1.88 16.88
C LYS A 35 -9.55 1.19 15.60
N ARG A 36 -9.22 1.95 14.55
CA ARG A 36 -8.63 1.42 13.32
C ARG A 36 -7.16 1.05 13.53
N LEU A 37 -6.62 0.23 12.62
CA LEU A 37 -5.21 -0.21 12.66
C LEU A 37 -4.20 0.93 12.45
N ASN A 38 -4.62 2.07 11.87
CA ASN A 38 -3.76 3.23 11.64
C ASN A 38 -2.46 2.82 10.89
N LYS A 39 -1.26 3.11 11.41
CA LYS A 39 0.02 2.73 10.78
C LYS A 39 0.15 1.22 10.55
N ASP A 40 -0.55 0.39 11.33
CA ASP A 40 -0.53 -1.06 11.17
C ASP A 40 -1.39 -1.52 9.97
N SER A 41 -2.16 -0.62 9.36
CA SER A 41 -2.84 -0.86 8.08
C SER A 41 -1.88 -0.82 6.88
N ILE A 42 -0.64 -0.37 7.06
CA ILE A 42 0.31 -0.23 5.96
C ILE A 42 0.79 -1.62 5.56
N TRP A 43 0.38 -2.05 4.37
CA TRP A 43 0.84 -3.31 3.77
C TRP A 43 2.35 -3.26 3.50
N ARG A 44 3.07 -4.27 3.98
CA ARG A 44 4.53 -4.36 3.88
C ARG A 44 4.96 -5.70 3.28
N THR A 45 6.08 -5.69 2.57
CA THR A 45 6.71 -6.92 2.08
C THR A 45 7.08 -7.85 3.23
N GLN A 46 6.79 -9.14 3.10
CA GLN A 46 7.09 -10.15 4.12
C GLN A 46 8.49 -10.76 3.96
N ASN A 47 9.03 -10.74 2.74
CA ASN A 47 10.33 -11.25 2.35
C ASN A 47 10.96 -10.29 1.34
N GLU A 48 12.25 -10.48 1.04
CA GLU A 48 12.88 -9.82 -0.10
C GLU A 48 12.14 -10.21 -1.38
N CYS A 49 11.78 -9.23 -2.21
CA CYS A 49 11.06 -9.49 -3.45
C CYS A 49 11.52 -8.58 -4.60
N SER A 50 11.19 -9.00 -5.81
CA SER A 50 11.35 -8.22 -7.03
C SER A 50 10.00 -7.99 -7.70
N PHE A 51 9.90 -6.89 -8.42
CA PHE A 51 8.76 -6.57 -9.25
C PHE A 51 9.16 -6.62 -10.72
N HIS A 52 8.29 -7.19 -11.55
CA HIS A 52 8.53 -7.40 -12.97
C HIS A 52 7.59 -6.49 -13.76
N LEU A 53 8.16 -5.62 -14.60
CA LEU A 53 7.43 -4.73 -15.50
C LEU A 53 7.68 -5.15 -16.93
N ARG A 54 6.65 -5.15 -17.78
CA ARG A 54 6.89 -5.27 -19.22
C ARG A 54 7.43 -3.95 -19.77
N LYS A 55 8.30 -4.04 -20.77
CA LYS A 55 8.88 -2.86 -21.44
C LYS A 55 7.82 -1.88 -21.96
N GLU A 56 6.65 -2.35 -22.40
CA GLU A 56 5.59 -1.49 -22.93
C GLU A 56 4.98 -0.56 -21.87
N PHE A 57 5.17 -0.84 -20.58
CA PHE A 57 4.66 -0.01 -19.47
C PHE A 57 5.68 1.01 -18.95
N VAL A 58 6.89 1.04 -19.50
CA VAL A 58 7.91 2.04 -19.15
C VAL A 58 8.16 2.98 -20.33
N PRO A 59 8.67 4.21 -20.09
CA PRO A 59 9.03 5.11 -21.17
C PRO A 59 10.08 4.46 -22.11
N LYS A 60 9.99 4.75 -23.43
CA LYS A 60 10.86 4.14 -24.47
C LYS A 60 12.37 4.09 -24.16
N PRO A 61 12.99 5.10 -23.52
CA PRO A 61 14.41 5.01 -23.16
C PRO A 61 14.77 3.84 -22.22
N PHE A 62 13.78 3.21 -21.58
CA PHE A 62 13.97 2.09 -20.66
C PHE A 62 13.76 0.72 -21.30
N ASP A 63 13.31 0.64 -22.55
CA ASP A 63 13.12 -0.63 -23.27
C ASP A 63 14.42 -1.43 -23.35
N GLU A 64 15.57 -0.74 -23.41
CA GLU A 64 16.91 -1.34 -23.44
C GLU A 64 17.28 -2.12 -22.18
N LEU A 65 16.55 -1.90 -21.08
CA LEU A 65 16.77 -2.59 -19.80
C LEU A 65 15.95 -3.88 -19.69
N ALA A 66 15.07 -4.14 -20.66
CA ALA A 66 14.30 -5.36 -20.70
C ALA A 66 15.21 -6.53 -21.04
N GLY A 67 15.05 -7.64 -20.32
CA GLY A 67 15.70 -8.89 -20.64
C GLY A 67 15.23 -9.46 -21.99
N PRO A 68 15.83 -10.56 -22.45
CA PRO A 68 15.41 -11.26 -23.67
C PRO A 68 13.92 -11.68 -23.67
N ASP A 69 13.33 -11.80 -22.47
CA ASP A 69 11.92 -12.11 -22.22
C ASP A 69 10.98 -10.89 -22.30
N GLY A 70 11.53 -9.68 -22.50
CA GLY A 70 10.77 -8.44 -22.56
C GLY A 70 10.38 -7.86 -21.21
N TYR A 71 10.91 -8.40 -20.10
CA TYR A 71 10.65 -7.91 -18.75
C TYR A 71 11.83 -7.13 -18.18
N ILE A 72 11.50 -6.07 -17.46
CA ILE A 72 12.40 -5.30 -16.63
C ILE A 72 12.18 -5.77 -15.19
N THR A 73 13.21 -6.34 -14.60
CA THR A 73 13.18 -6.76 -13.19
C THR A 73 13.69 -5.62 -12.31
N ILE A 74 12.79 -5.01 -11.55
CA ILE A 74 13.12 -4.02 -10.52
C ILE A 74 13.20 -4.77 -9.19
N GLY A 75 14.42 -4.96 -8.68
CA GLY A 75 14.72 -6.00 -7.69
C GLY A 75 15.28 -5.52 -6.35
N ARG A 76 15.31 -6.48 -5.41
CA ARG A 76 15.86 -6.41 -4.04
C ARG A 76 15.14 -5.45 -3.10
N ILE A 77 13.81 -5.44 -3.18
CA ILE A 77 12.96 -4.73 -2.23
C ILE A 77 13.07 -5.47 -0.89
N PRO A 78 13.64 -4.86 0.16
CA PRO A 78 13.81 -5.50 1.46
C PRO A 78 12.47 -5.84 2.10
N LYS A 79 12.49 -6.80 3.02
CA LYS A 79 11.38 -7.08 3.93
C LYS A 79 11.00 -5.82 4.71
N GLY A 80 9.70 -5.62 4.92
CA GLY A 80 9.16 -4.48 5.69
C GLY A 80 8.93 -3.21 4.85
N THR A 81 9.22 -3.23 3.55
CA THR A 81 8.99 -2.11 2.64
C THR A 81 7.49 -1.93 2.38
N PRO A 82 6.92 -0.71 2.54
CA PRO A 82 5.52 -0.46 2.20
C PRO A 82 5.24 -0.78 0.73
N ILE A 83 4.21 -1.58 0.46
CA ILE A 83 3.87 -2.02 -0.91
C ILE A 83 3.46 -0.82 -1.77
N ASN A 84 2.62 0.06 -1.20
CA ASN A 84 2.14 1.27 -1.88
C ASN A 84 3.26 2.27 -2.23
N LEU A 85 4.44 2.17 -1.61
CA LEU A 85 5.59 3.00 -1.97
C LEU A 85 6.09 2.69 -3.38
N VAL A 86 6.00 1.42 -3.80
CA VAL A 86 6.46 0.94 -5.11
C VAL A 86 5.30 0.80 -6.09
N ALA A 87 4.15 0.30 -5.63
CA ALA A 87 3.00 0.01 -6.49
C ALA A 87 2.30 1.25 -7.05
N ASN A 88 2.34 2.39 -6.33
CA ASN A 88 1.70 3.64 -6.75
C ASN A 88 2.65 4.59 -7.50
N LEU A 89 3.83 4.10 -7.89
CA LEU A 89 4.73 4.86 -8.76
C LEU A 89 4.09 4.98 -10.14
N GLN A 90 3.96 6.22 -10.63
CA GLN A 90 3.52 6.44 -12.00
C GLN A 90 4.71 6.37 -12.95
N PRO A 91 4.69 5.49 -13.96
CA PRO A 91 5.59 5.58 -15.08
C PRO A 91 5.07 6.66 -16.04
N ASP A 92 4.89 7.89 -15.55
CA ASP A 92 4.49 9.00 -16.41
C ASP A 92 5.72 9.60 -17.11
N PHE A 93 5.47 10.21 -18.27
CA PHE A 93 6.53 10.86 -19.07
C PHE A 93 6.94 12.23 -18.51
N GLN A 94 6.20 12.81 -17.55
CA GLN A 94 6.48 14.12 -16.96
C GLN A 94 7.55 14.04 -15.86
N HIS A 95 7.60 12.91 -15.15
CA HIS A 95 8.54 12.56 -14.08
C HIS A 95 9.54 11.48 -14.51
N ALA A 96 9.59 11.15 -15.81
CA ALA A 96 10.49 10.15 -16.38
C ALA A 96 11.94 10.33 -15.94
N GLY A 97 12.43 11.57 -15.77
CA GLY A 97 13.79 11.84 -15.28
C GLY A 97 14.02 11.43 -13.81
N ALA A 98 13.03 11.59 -12.94
CA ALA A 98 13.10 11.16 -11.55
C ALA A 98 12.95 9.62 -11.45
N PHE A 99 12.07 9.05 -12.27
CA PHE A 99 11.95 7.61 -12.44
C PHE A 99 13.26 7.01 -12.98
N LEU A 100 13.95 7.67 -13.93
CA LEU A 100 15.28 7.28 -14.45
C LEU A 100 16.32 7.21 -13.34
N LYS A 101 16.34 8.21 -12.47
CA LYS A 101 17.28 8.27 -11.34
C LYS A 101 16.98 7.19 -10.31
N ALA A 102 15.71 6.97 -9.97
CA ALA A 102 15.30 5.96 -9.01
C ALA A 102 15.51 4.54 -9.56
N ALA A 103 15.01 4.27 -10.77
CA ALA A 103 15.21 3.00 -11.47
C ALA A 103 16.70 2.71 -11.69
N GLY A 104 17.49 3.69 -12.14
CA GLY A 104 18.93 3.53 -12.32
C GLY A 104 19.67 3.23 -11.02
N LYS A 105 19.24 3.81 -9.89
CA LYS A 105 19.79 3.47 -8.56
C LYS A 105 19.34 2.09 -8.09
N LEU A 106 18.07 1.72 -8.27
CA LEU A 106 17.55 0.37 -7.98
C LEU A 106 18.25 -0.70 -8.83
N MET A 107 18.55 -0.40 -10.09
CA MET A 107 19.30 -1.30 -10.96
C MET A 107 20.77 -1.42 -10.56
N LYS A 108 21.40 -0.36 -10.05
CA LYS A 108 22.75 -0.48 -9.45
C LYS A 108 22.75 -1.38 -8.21
N ILE A 109 21.67 -1.38 -7.43
CA ILE A 109 21.48 -2.31 -6.30
C ILE A 109 21.33 -3.76 -6.79
N ASN A 110 20.72 -3.96 -7.96
CA ASN A 110 20.55 -5.28 -8.57
C ASN A 110 21.82 -5.78 -9.28
N ALA A 111 22.63 -4.87 -9.85
CA ALA A 111 23.88 -5.18 -10.53
C ALA A 111 25.07 -5.36 -9.57
N GLY A 112 25.03 -4.67 -8.42
CA GLY A 112 25.94 -4.97 -7.31
C GLY A 112 25.38 -6.16 -6.54
N ASN A 113 26.17 -7.21 -6.36
CA ASN A 113 25.91 -8.31 -5.43
C ASN A 113 25.95 -7.80 -3.96
N LEU A 114 25.26 -6.71 -3.66
CA LEU A 114 25.25 -6.00 -2.37
C LEU A 114 24.66 -6.91 -1.30
N SER A 115 25.01 -6.73 -0.03
CA SER A 115 24.30 -7.43 1.04
C SER A 115 22.88 -6.85 1.19
N PRO A 116 21.93 -7.58 1.79
CA PRO A 116 20.58 -7.07 2.07
C PRO A 116 20.58 -5.73 2.82
N GLU A 117 21.53 -5.52 3.73
CA GLU A 117 21.68 -4.29 4.52
C GLU A 117 22.11 -3.11 3.65
N ALA A 118 22.99 -3.35 2.68
CA ALA A 118 23.42 -2.33 1.74
C ALA A 118 22.29 -1.96 0.75
N ALA A 119 21.48 -2.93 0.32
CA ALA A 119 20.29 -2.69 -0.49
C ALA A 119 19.25 -1.84 0.27
N GLU A 120 19.04 -2.13 1.56
CA GLU A 120 18.15 -1.33 2.41
C GLU A 120 18.65 0.11 2.59
N ALA A 121 19.95 0.29 2.83
CA ALA A 121 20.54 1.63 2.98
C ALA A 121 20.38 2.48 1.71
N GLU A 122 20.57 1.89 0.54
CA GLU A 122 20.35 2.58 -0.73
C GLU A 122 18.86 2.85 -1.00
N LEU A 123 17.96 1.92 -0.68
CA LEU A 123 16.52 2.15 -0.79
C LEU A 123 16.07 3.30 0.13
N ARG A 124 16.58 3.37 1.36
CA ARG A 124 16.26 4.47 2.30
C ARG A 124 16.64 5.84 1.75
N LYS A 125 17.74 5.95 1.00
CA LYS A 125 18.13 7.20 0.30
C LYS A 125 17.16 7.58 -0.81
N LEU A 126 16.47 6.61 -1.40
CA LEU A 126 15.48 6.80 -2.46
C LEU A 126 14.07 7.10 -1.95
N VAL A 127 13.76 6.80 -0.69
CA VAL A 127 12.40 6.99 -0.12
C VAL A 127 11.82 8.39 -0.38
N PRO A 128 12.55 9.50 -0.17
CA PRO A 128 12.00 10.84 -0.45
C PRO A 128 11.61 11.02 -1.92
N ASP A 129 12.45 10.56 -2.84
CA ASP A 129 12.20 10.62 -4.29
C ASP A 129 10.98 9.75 -4.65
N LEU A 130 10.89 8.54 -4.08
CA LEU A 130 9.77 7.62 -4.30
C LEU A 130 8.44 8.16 -3.78
N ILE A 131 8.44 8.83 -2.62
CA ILE A 131 7.24 9.50 -2.07
C ILE A 131 6.82 10.67 -2.97
N ALA A 132 7.77 11.47 -3.45
CA ALA A 132 7.48 12.61 -4.34
C ALA A 132 6.89 12.17 -5.69
N MET A 133 7.29 11.01 -6.20
CA MET A 133 6.75 10.41 -7.43
C MET A 133 5.47 9.58 -7.21
N ASN A 134 5.04 9.41 -5.96
CA ASN A 134 3.90 8.59 -5.64
C ASN A 134 2.60 9.34 -5.92
N LYS A 135 1.68 8.73 -6.68
CA LYS A 135 0.36 9.33 -6.95
C LYS A 135 -0.45 9.53 -5.67
N CYS A 136 -0.28 8.64 -4.70
CA CYS A 136 -1.01 8.63 -3.44
C CYS A 136 -0.02 8.41 -2.29
N PRO A 137 0.62 9.48 -1.79
CA PRO A 137 1.59 9.38 -0.70
C PRO A 137 0.94 9.16 0.69
N ASP A 138 -0.39 8.98 0.76
CA ASP A 138 -1.05 8.50 1.97
C ASP A 138 -1.12 6.98 1.96
N PHE A 139 -0.36 6.36 2.87
CA PHE A 139 -0.29 4.91 3.00
C PHE A 139 -1.19 4.36 4.10
N ILE A 140 -1.80 5.23 4.92
CA ILE A 140 -2.70 4.80 5.99
C ILE A 140 -4.09 4.64 5.39
N GLU A 141 -4.60 3.42 5.45
CA GLU A 141 -5.89 3.07 4.86
C GLU A 141 -7.03 3.82 5.58
N ASP A 142 -7.97 4.34 4.79
CA ASP A 142 -9.14 5.12 5.23
C ASP A 142 -8.84 6.37 6.08
N LYS A 143 -7.58 6.86 6.10
CA LYS A 143 -7.25 8.12 6.77
C LYS A 143 -7.93 9.29 6.07
N GLY A 144 -8.54 10.18 6.85
CA GLY A 144 -9.33 11.31 6.32
C GLY A 144 -10.74 10.93 5.85
N HIS A 145 -11.07 9.64 5.76
CA HIS A 145 -12.43 9.14 5.48
C HIS A 145 -13.15 8.83 6.80
N TYR A 146 -13.65 9.89 7.44
CA TYR A 146 -14.32 9.84 8.73
C TYR A 146 -15.85 9.94 8.58
N PHE A 147 -16.57 9.16 9.37
CA PHE A 147 -18.03 9.07 9.31
C PHE A 147 -18.60 9.12 10.72
N GLY A 148 -19.57 10.01 10.95
CA GLY A 148 -20.26 10.13 12.24
C GLY A 148 -19.34 10.42 13.43
N THR A 149 -18.13 10.94 13.20
CA THR A 149 -17.14 11.22 14.26
C THR A 149 -17.55 12.37 15.17
N ASP A 150 -18.40 13.24 14.66
CA ASP A 150 -19.04 14.38 15.33
C ASP A 150 -20.21 13.99 16.24
N LEU A 151 -20.73 12.76 16.12
CA LEU A 151 -21.78 12.24 16.99
C LEU A 151 -21.26 11.90 18.39
N SER A 152 -22.14 11.98 19.38
CA SER A 152 -21.84 11.47 20.72
C SER A 152 -21.69 9.94 20.71
N ASP A 153 -20.96 9.38 21.67
CA ASP A 153 -20.81 7.92 21.79
C ASP A 153 -22.16 7.21 21.94
N ASN A 154 -23.14 7.86 22.60
CA ASN A 154 -24.48 7.31 22.75
C ASN A 154 -25.21 7.27 21.40
N ASP A 155 -25.13 8.34 20.60
CA ASP A 155 -25.76 8.39 19.28
C ASP A 155 -25.10 7.41 18.31
N LYS A 156 -23.78 7.26 18.36
CA LYS A 156 -23.05 6.23 17.58
C LYS A 156 -23.55 4.84 17.91
N ARG A 157 -23.74 4.52 19.19
CA ARG A 157 -24.28 3.22 19.62
C ARG A 157 -25.73 3.02 19.18
N ALA A 158 -26.57 4.05 19.32
CA ALA A 158 -27.95 4.00 18.86
C ALA A 158 -28.04 3.79 17.33
N LEU A 159 -27.19 4.47 16.56
CA LEU A 159 -27.09 4.30 15.11
C LEU A 159 -26.69 2.87 14.74
N ILE A 160 -25.73 2.27 15.45
CA ILE A 160 -25.35 0.88 15.24
C ILE A 160 -26.55 -0.04 15.44
N GLU A 161 -27.27 0.06 16.55
CA GLU A 161 -28.44 -0.78 16.81
C GLU A 161 -29.55 -0.57 15.78
N TYR A 162 -29.78 0.67 15.35
CA TYR A 162 -30.73 0.98 14.27
C TYR A 162 -30.33 0.30 12.95
N LEU A 163 -29.05 0.34 12.57
CA LEU A 163 -28.57 -0.29 11.34
C LEU A 163 -28.73 -1.83 11.34
N LYS A 164 -28.75 -2.48 12.51
CA LYS A 164 -28.99 -3.94 12.61
C LYS A 164 -30.42 -4.36 12.29
N THR A 165 -31.33 -3.41 12.14
CA THR A 165 -32.75 -3.69 11.86
C THR A 165 -33.08 -3.85 10.37
N PHE A 166 -32.11 -3.56 9.48
CA PHE A 166 -32.20 -3.71 8.02
C PHE A 166 -31.25 -4.79 7.53
#